data_AF-A0A9K3PQ66-F1
#
_entry.id   AF-A0A9K3PQ66-F1
#
_cell.length_a   1.000
_cell.length_b   1.000
_cell.length_c   1.000
_cell.angle_alpha   90.00
_cell.angle_beta   90.00
_cell.angle_gamma   90.00
#
_symmetry.space_group_name_H-M   'P 1'
#
loop_
_entity.id
_entity.type
_entity.pdbx_description
1 polymer ?
#
loop_
_entity_poly.entity_id
_entity_poly.type
_entity_poly.pdbx_seq_one_letter_code
_entity_poly.pdbx_strand_id
1 'polypeptide(L)'
;MEKPRLVSLVVTFLFLLMGCSAYSLPPIFQADSHGNKFSSADSARRQILSTGLAPLAWNTLFPSQAIAAEPIQSRDTDSLLAIVKRKLRPKPPKLLRRKLSQDFAVLLMRSSYNALDELDCVAMDQFQRDFFLIRSSEYQDYTNALGDGMVQQGDLTDPYYFDFISFAQYYTINRELTQYPPFVFQEMQPSAEQTDNGKSNFVPVVVRRDPSLTNEMLIPTHSSKVGSAILDRLEETFGDTESRIPRLGIRPDPASLLSAIQKLLNLFLINGYAFKGDAVMSSPTATAVGTNYHVTLQAPAILWGGRVLQSEGQPLSNDFLLKAVAELIGRSGYRCTSSTKFDGVSEEITVTII
;
A
#
# COMPACT_ATOMS: atom_id res chain seq x y z
N MET A 1 -18.62 -60.12 31.44
CA MET A 1 -19.30 -58.90 30.99
C MET A 1 -18.25 -57.86 30.66
N GLU A 2 -18.27 -57.43 29.39
CA GLU A 2 -17.64 -56.26 28.76
C GLU A 2 -16.15 -55.90 29.04
N LYS A 3 -15.33 -56.17 28.03
CA LYS A 3 -14.26 -55.26 27.54
C LYS A 3 -14.94 -54.23 26.62
N PRO A 4 -14.48 -52.95 26.47
CA PRO A 4 -13.24 -52.73 25.71
C PRO A 4 -12.42 -51.42 25.91
N ARG A 5 -11.13 -51.57 25.52
CA ARG A 5 -10.29 -50.69 24.67
C ARG A 5 -9.80 -49.33 25.17
N LEU A 6 -8.53 -49.38 25.56
CA LEU A 6 -7.51 -48.34 25.52
C LEU A 6 -7.09 -48.07 24.06
N VAL A 7 -7.72 -47.10 23.39
CA VAL A 7 -7.16 -46.40 22.20
C VAL A 7 -7.73 -44.97 22.20
N SER A 8 -6.84 -43.98 22.22
CA SER A 8 -7.04 -42.55 21.92
C SER A 8 -6.51 -41.65 23.04
N LEU A 9 -5.19 -41.53 23.13
CA LEU A 9 -4.50 -40.54 23.95
C LEU A 9 -3.48 -39.79 23.07
N VAL A 10 -3.96 -39.19 21.96
CA VAL A 10 -3.15 -38.29 21.10
C VAL A 10 -3.94 -37.08 20.58
N VAL A 11 -5.26 -36.97 20.78
CA VAL A 11 -6.06 -35.88 20.16
C VAL A 11 -6.43 -34.73 21.13
N THR A 12 -6.06 -34.80 22.40
CA THR A 12 -6.46 -33.78 23.41
C THR A 12 -5.33 -32.83 23.83
N PHE A 13 -4.29 -32.67 22.98
CA PHE A 13 -3.24 -31.67 23.20
C PHE A 13 -3.25 -30.52 22.17
N LEU A 14 -4.20 -30.53 21.22
CA LEU A 14 -4.31 -29.51 20.16
C LEU A 14 -5.35 -28.41 20.41
N PHE A 15 -6.01 -28.39 21.57
CA PHE A 15 -7.05 -27.39 21.89
C PHE A 15 -6.73 -26.47 23.08
N LEU A 16 -5.51 -26.53 23.61
CA LEU A 16 -5.09 -25.73 24.78
C LEU A 16 -4.01 -24.67 24.49
N LEU A 17 -3.73 -24.41 23.20
CA LEU A 17 -2.87 -23.31 22.74
C LEU A 17 -3.64 -22.19 21.98
N MET A 18 -4.98 -22.22 22.02
CA MET A 18 -5.84 -21.14 21.47
C MET A 18 -6.35 -20.14 22.53
N GLY A 19 -5.73 -20.10 23.70
CA GLY A 19 -6.21 -19.26 24.80
C GLY A 19 -5.09 -18.70 25.66
N CYS A 20 -4.17 -17.92 25.09
CA CYS A 20 -3.31 -16.97 25.80
C CYS A 20 -2.47 -16.16 24.79
N SER A 21 -3.07 -15.14 24.18
CA SER A 21 -2.38 -13.98 23.61
C SER A 21 -3.39 -12.83 23.47
N ALA A 22 -4.08 -12.52 24.57
CA ALA A 22 -4.73 -11.24 24.74
C ALA A 22 -3.65 -10.23 25.14
N TYR A 23 -2.95 -9.68 24.15
CA TYR A 23 -2.26 -8.39 24.30
C TYR A 23 -2.99 -7.38 23.43
N SER A 24 -3.82 -6.63 24.14
CA SER A 24 -4.33 -5.29 23.84
C SER A 24 -3.68 -4.58 22.64
N LEU A 25 -4.49 -4.36 21.61
CA LEU A 25 -4.34 -3.19 20.74
C LEU A 25 -4.37 -1.93 21.64
N PRO A 26 -3.44 -0.98 21.49
CA PRO A 26 -3.57 0.28 22.20
C PRO A 26 -4.81 1.04 21.71
N PRO A 27 -5.54 1.72 22.62
CA PRO A 27 -6.74 2.46 22.29
C PRO A 27 -6.41 3.63 21.36
N ILE A 28 -7.26 3.80 20.36
CA ILE A 28 -7.33 5.02 19.53
C ILE A 28 -7.52 6.18 20.50
N PHE A 29 -6.56 7.10 20.52
CA PHE A 29 -6.59 8.29 21.37
C PHE A 29 -7.78 9.16 20.95
N GLN A 30 -8.76 9.25 21.83
CA GLN A 30 -9.88 10.17 21.79
C GLN A 30 -9.36 11.52 22.29
N ALA A 31 -9.14 12.47 21.39
CA ALA A 31 -8.80 13.83 21.77
C ALA A 31 -10.10 14.60 22.07
N ASP A 32 -10.31 14.93 23.34
CA ASP A 32 -11.27 15.95 23.75
C ASP A 32 -10.86 17.30 23.16
N SER A 33 -11.67 17.86 22.26
CA SER A 33 -11.60 19.27 21.90
C SER A 33 -12.90 19.96 22.30
N HIS A 34 -12.85 20.68 23.41
CA HIS A 34 -13.84 21.71 23.72
C HIS A 34 -13.81 22.80 22.63
N GLY A 35 -14.92 22.92 21.91
CA GLY A 35 -15.49 24.15 21.38
C GLY A 35 -14.61 25.07 20.54
N ASN A 36 -14.72 24.96 19.22
CA ASN A 36 -15.17 26.12 18.44
C ASN A 36 -15.83 25.70 17.12
N LYS A 37 -16.98 26.31 16.88
CA LYS A 37 -17.89 26.08 15.75
C LYS A 37 -17.18 26.37 14.43
N PHE A 38 -17.18 25.43 13.48
CA PHE A 38 -17.26 25.79 12.06
C PHE A 38 -18.12 24.78 11.28
N SER A 39 -18.88 25.35 10.37
CA SER A 39 -20.06 24.83 9.69
C SER A 39 -19.80 23.59 8.83
N SER A 40 -20.70 22.61 8.99
CA SER A 40 -21.01 21.55 8.04
C SER A 40 -21.61 22.13 6.76
N ALA A 41 -21.20 21.62 5.60
CA ALA A 41 -22.02 21.54 4.38
C ALA A 41 -21.43 20.53 3.39
N ASP A 42 -22.34 19.79 2.75
CA ASP A 42 -22.22 19.05 1.50
C ASP A 42 -21.65 17.63 1.51
N SER A 43 -22.40 16.72 2.14
CA SER A 43 -22.55 15.34 1.66
C SER A 43 -23.95 15.20 1.03
N ALA A 44 -23.97 15.02 -0.29
CA ALA A 44 -25.18 14.98 -1.09
C ALA A 44 -25.97 13.67 -0.88
N ARG A 45 -27.18 13.84 -0.36
CA ARG A 45 -28.30 12.90 -0.32
C ARG A 45 -28.44 12.05 -1.60
N ARG A 46 -28.58 10.73 -1.41
CA ARG A 46 -29.52 9.92 -2.20
C ARG A 46 -30.44 9.14 -1.26
N GLN A 47 -31.60 9.72 -1.01
CA GLN A 47 -32.80 8.98 -0.58
C GLN A 47 -33.48 8.44 -1.84
N ILE A 48 -33.83 7.15 -1.85
CA ILE A 48 -34.89 6.65 -2.74
C ILE A 48 -35.92 5.95 -1.87
N LEU A 49 -37.15 6.44 -2.00
CA LEU A 49 -38.36 5.95 -1.39
C LEU A 49 -38.69 4.52 -1.83
N SER A 50 -39.13 3.75 -0.85
CA SER A 50 -39.88 2.51 -0.99
C SER A 50 -41.29 2.79 -1.51
N THR A 51 -41.66 2.22 -2.66
CA THR A 51 -43.05 1.89 -2.98
C THR A 51 -43.10 0.48 -3.56
N GLY A 52 -43.87 -0.37 -2.91
CA GLY A 52 -43.98 -1.79 -3.23
C GLY A 52 -44.87 -2.08 -4.43
N LEU A 53 -44.41 -3.00 -5.28
CA LEU A 53 -45.20 -3.94 -6.05
C LEU A 53 -44.45 -5.28 -6.06
N ALA A 54 -45.15 -6.36 -5.72
CA ALA A 54 -44.61 -7.72 -5.59
C ALA A 54 -44.53 -8.44 -6.97
N PRO A 55 -44.07 -9.70 -7.05
CA PRO A 55 -42.80 -10.09 -7.66
C PRO A 55 -43.00 -10.73 -9.04
N LEU A 56 -42.31 -10.24 -10.06
CA LEU A 56 -42.20 -10.93 -11.34
C LEU A 56 -40.74 -11.37 -11.55
N ALA A 57 -40.58 -12.68 -11.45
CA ALA A 57 -39.44 -13.52 -11.81
C ALA A 57 -38.37 -12.87 -12.71
N TRP A 58 -37.35 -12.28 -12.09
CA TRP A 58 -36.03 -12.03 -12.70
C TRP A 58 -34.98 -12.90 -12.01
N ASN A 59 -35.26 -14.20 -11.93
CA ASN A 59 -34.21 -15.21 -11.75
C ASN A 59 -33.64 -15.51 -13.12
N THR A 60 -32.72 -14.67 -13.60
CA THR A 60 -31.72 -14.95 -14.64
C THR A 60 -30.96 -13.64 -14.89
N LEU A 61 -29.62 -13.70 -14.84
CA LEU A 61 -28.63 -12.62 -15.10
C LEU A 61 -28.10 -11.80 -13.90
N PHE A 62 -28.00 -12.39 -12.71
CA PHE A 62 -26.88 -12.03 -11.84
C PHE A 62 -25.76 -13.04 -12.09
N PRO A 63 -24.57 -12.63 -12.57
CA PRO A 63 -23.45 -13.55 -12.66
C PRO A 63 -23.20 -14.13 -11.27
N SER A 64 -22.96 -15.45 -11.23
CA SER A 64 -22.46 -16.15 -10.05
C SER A 64 -21.38 -15.29 -9.40
N GLN A 65 -21.48 -15.09 -8.09
CA GLN A 65 -20.45 -14.53 -7.21
C GLN A 65 -19.14 -14.26 -7.98
N ALA A 66 -19.00 -13.05 -8.51
CA ALA A 66 -17.74 -12.62 -9.09
C ALA A 66 -16.81 -12.40 -7.89
N ILE A 67 -16.29 -13.52 -7.38
CA ILE A 67 -15.19 -13.53 -6.43
C ILE A 67 -14.05 -12.82 -7.16
N ALA A 68 -13.34 -11.92 -6.46
CA ALA A 68 -12.08 -11.41 -6.96
C ALA A 68 -11.08 -12.56 -7.19
N ALA A 69 -9.80 -12.27 -7.40
CA ALA A 69 -8.76 -13.31 -7.43
C ALA A 69 -9.00 -14.39 -6.36
N GLU A 70 -8.75 -15.68 -6.64
CA GLU A 70 -9.01 -16.72 -5.64
C GLU A 70 -8.27 -16.39 -4.33
N PRO A 71 -8.96 -16.30 -3.17
CA PRO A 71 -8.32 -15.93 -1.91
C PRO A 71 -7.12 -16.83 -1.61
N ILE A 72 -6.04 -16.26 -1.05
CA ILE A 72 -4.87 -17.05 -0.69
C ILE A 72 -5.29 -18.05 0.38
N GLN A 73 -4.94 -19.31 0.18
CA GLN A 73 -5.02 -20.31 1.24
C GLN A 73 -3.64 -20.50 1.84
N SER A 74 -3.57 -20.86 3.13
CA SER A 74 -2.29 -21.10 3.82
C SER A 74 -1.42 -22.14 3.12
N ARG A 75 -2.04 -23.11 2.41
CA ARG A 75 -1.32 -24.11 1.61
C ARG A 75 -0.54 -23.51 0.44
N ASP A 76 -0.99 -22.38 -0.11
CA ASP A 76 -0.37 -21.74 -1.27
C ASP A 76 0.92 -21.04 -0.83
N THR A 77 0.89 -20.40 0.34
CA THR A 77 2.06 -19.76 0.97
C THR A 77 3.08 -20.78 1.46
N ASP A 78 2.64 -21.97 1.91
CA ASP A 78 3.51 -23.04 2.42
C ASP A 78 3.90 -24.09 1.35
N SER A 79 3.55 -23.84 0.09
CA SER A 79 3.89 -24.74 -1.01
C SER A 79 5.41 -24.85 -1.20
N LEU A 80 5.90 -26.01 -1.66
CA LEU A 80 7.34 -26.22 -1.93
C LEU A 80 7.90 -25.17 -2.91
N LEU A 81 7.10 -24.78 -3.92
CA LEU A 81 7.48 -23.73 -4.86
C LEU A 81 7.60 -22.38 -4.16
N ALA A 82 6.67 -22.02 -3.28
CA ALA A 82 6.75 -20.78 -2.51
C ALA A 82 7.96 -20.77 -1.57
N ILE A 83 8.29 -21.88 -0.92
CA ILE A 83 9.48 -22.02 -0.05
C ILE A 83 10.76 -21.87 -0.87
N VAL A 84 10.86 -22.55 -2.02
CA VAL A 84 12.03 -22.44 -2.91
C VAL A 84 12.18 -21.01 -3.43
N LYS A 85 11.08 -20.40 -3.88
CA LYS A 85 11.05 -19.00 -4.34
C LYS A 85 11.55 -18.06 -3.24
N ARG A 86 11.06 -18.19 -2.00
CA ARG A 86 11.52 -17.44 -0.83
C ARG A 86 13.02 -17.58 -0.59
N LYS A 87 13.55 -18.79 -0.65
CA LYS A 87 14.99 -19.06 -0.46
C LYS A 87 15.89 -18.48 -1.54
N LEU A 88 15.38 -18.31 -2.76
CA LEU A 88 16.11 -17.73 -3.89
C LEU A 88 16.10 -16.19 -3.92
N ARG A 89 15.27 -15.54 -3.10
CA ARG A 89 15.20 -14.08 -3.04
C ARG A 89 16.51 -13.47 -2.55
N PRO A 90 16.81 -12.23 -2.97
CA PRO A 90 17.89 -11.45 -2.37
C PRO A 90 17.72 -11.38 -0.85
N LYS A 91 18.81 -11.58 -0.11
CA LYS A 91 18.79 -11.42 1.34
C LYS A 91 18.69 -9.94 1.73
N PRO A 92 17.97 -9.61 2.79
CA PRO A 92 17.89 -8.23 3.26
C PRO A 92 19.28 -7.73 3.70
N PRO A 93 19.71 -6.55 3.24
CA PRO A 93 21.04 -6.05 3.54
C PRO A 93 21.11 -5.50 4.97
N LYS A 94 22.14 -5.91 5.72
CA LYS A 94 22.39 -5.47 7.10
C LYS A 94 23.15 -4.14 7.11
N LEU A 95 22.40 -3.05 6.95
CA LEU A 95 22.94 -1.70 6.80
C LEU A 95 22.32 -0.78 7.84
N LEU A 96 23.10 0.17 8.36
CA LEU A 96 22.53 1.23 9.18
C LEU A 96 21.63 2.10 8.29
N ARG A 97 20.36 2.21 8.67
CA ARG A 97 19.35 3.03 8.02
C ARG A 97 18.77 4.02 9.03
N ARG A 98 18.29 5.16 8.55
CA ARG A 98 17.64 6.15 9.40
C ARG A 98 16.27 5.63 9.83
N LYS A 99 15.86 5.96 11.06
CA LYS A 99 14.48 5.76 11.49
C LYS A 99 13.57 6.72 10.75
N LEU A 100 12.42 6.22 10.31
CA LEU A 100 11.41 7.04 9.67
C LEU A 100 10.64 7.83 10.73
N SER A 101 10.17 9.02 10.34
CA SER A 101 9.11 9.68 11.09
C SER A 101 7.84 8.82 11.06
N GLN A 102 7.21 8.62 12.21
CA GLN A 102 6.00 7.79 12.33
C GLN A 102 4.87 8.28 11.41
N ASP A 103 4.61 9.59 11.40
CA ASP A 103 3.54 10.18 10.58
C ASP A 103 3.83 10.00 9.09
N PHE A 104 5.10 10.12 8.71
CA PHE A 104 5.54 9.90 7.33
C PHE A 104 5.41 8.44 6.91
N ALA A 105 5.85 7.50 7.75
CA ALA A 105 5.72 6.07 7.48
C ALA A 105 4.23 5.66 7.34
N VAL A 106 3.37 6.19 8.21
CA VAL A 106 1.91 5.98 8.14
C VAL A 106 1.33 6.58 6.86
N LEU A 107 1.74 7.80 6.47
CA LEU A 107 1.34 8.42 5.21
C LEU A 107 1.66 7.51 4.02
N LEU A 108 2.90 7.01 3.92
CA LEU A 108 3.30 6.14 2.82
C LEU A 108 2.44 4.87 2.75
N MET A 109 2.30 4.14 3.86
CA MET A 109 1.51 2.90 3.89
C MET A 109 0.01 3.14 3.60
N ARG A 110 -0.57 4.21 4.15
CA ARG A 110 -1.99 4.54 3.95
C ARG A 110 -2.26 5.02 2.54
N SER A 111 -1.35 5.79 1.93
CA SER A 111 -1.52 6.26 0.56
C SER A 111 -1.70 5.10 -0.42
N SER A 112 -0.89 4.04 -0.29
CA SER A 112 -1.01 2.83 -1.13
C SER A 112 -2.26 1.99 -0.83
N TYR A 113 -2.68 1.93 0.43
CA TYR A 113 -3.90 1.23 0.85
C TYR A 113 -5.14 1.93 0.30
N ASN A 114 -5.29 3.23 0.56
CA ASN A 114 -6.42 4.02 0.13
C ASN A 114 -6.50 4.09 -1.41
N ALA A 115 -5.35 4.20 -2.08
CA ALA A 115 -5.31 4.17 -3.53
C ALA A 115 -5.80 2.83 -4.12
N LEU A 116 -5.63 1.70 -3.42
CA LEU A 116 -6.19 0.42 -3.85
C LEU A 116 -7.70 0.37 -3.62
N ASP A 117 -8.15 0.78 -2.44
CA ASP A 117 -9.57 0.84 -2.05
C ASP A 117 -10.38 1.67 -3.06
N GLU A 118 -9.88 2.87 -3.40
CA GLU A 118 -10.50 3.76 -4.39
C GLU A 118 -10.53 3.23 -5.83
N LEU A 119 -9.77 2.17 -6.15
CA LEU A 119 -9.80 1.56 -7.49
C LEU A 119 -10.93 0.54 -7.62
N ASP A 120 -11.61 0.17 -6.54
CA ASP A 120 -12.71 -0.79 -6.54
C ASP A 120 -12.36 -2.05 -7.36
N CYS A 121 -11.21 -2.66 -7.11
CA CYS A 121 -10.73 -3.81 -7.89
C CYS A 121 -10.66 -5.12 -7.10
N VAL A 122 -10.79 -5.04 -5.77
CA VAL A 122 -10.78 -6.19 -4.85
C VAL A 122 -11.57 -5.82 -3.60
N ALA A 123 -12.22 -6.79 -2.97
CA ALA A 123 -12.87 -6.57 -1.68
C ALA A 123 -11.81 -6.38 -0.57
N MET A 124 -11.93 -5.36 0.28
CA MET A 124 -10.89 -5.05 1.26
C MET A 124 -10.79 -6.12 2.35
N ASP A 125 -11.87 -6.83 2.67
CA ASP A 125 -11.83 -7.98 3.57
C ASP A 125 -10.97 -9.11 3.01
N GLN A 126 -11.00 -9.32 1.68
CA GLN A 126 -10.12 -10.27 1.00
C GLN A 126 -8.67 -9.77 1.01
N PHE A 127 -8.45 -8.52 0.61
CA PHE A 127 -7.11 -7.94 0.60
C PHE A 127 -6.43 -8.05 1.98
N GLN A 128 -7.16 -7.73 3.06
CA GLN A 128 -6.64 -7.80 4.42
C GLN A 128 -6.27 -9.22 4.84
N ARG A 129 -7.06 -10.23 4.48
CA ARG A 129 -6.75 -11.65 4.73
C ARG A 129 -5.50 -12.08 3.97
N ASP A 130 -5.43 -11.76 2.67
CA ASP A 130 -4.34 -12.18 1.80
C ASP A 130 -3.03 -11.50 2.22
N PHE A 131 -3.09 -10.20 2.55
CA PHE A 131 -1.98 -9.46 3.14
C PHE A 131 -1.50 -10.08 4.46
N PHE A 132 -2.42 -10.51 5.34
CA PHE A 132 -2.06 -11.17 6.58
C PHE A 132 -1.33 -12.51 6.34
N LEU A 133 -1.79 -13.32 5.39
CA LEU A 133 -1.17 -14.62 5.07
C LEU A 133 0.21 -14.46 4.42
N ILE A 134 0.37 -13.50 3.51
CA ILE A 134 1.67 -13.15 2.94
C ILE A 134 2.61 -12.66 4.04
N ARG A 135 2.15 -11.73 4.88
CA ARG A 135 2.94 -11.22 6.00
C ARG A 135 3.38 -12.35 6.94
N SER A 136 2.47 -13.24 7.35
CA SER A 136 2.79 -14.29 8.32
C SER A 136 3.77 -15.32 7.76
N SER A 137 3.63 -15.69 6.48
CA SER A 137 4.52 -16.66 5.83
C SER A 137 5.93 -16.11 5.55
N GLU A 138 6.05 -14.81 5.29
CA GLU A 138 7.34 -14.17 4.95
C GLU A 138 8.13 -13.71 6.19
N TYR A 139 7.45 -13.38 7.30
CA TYR A 139 8.07 -12.68 8.42
C TYR A 139 9.23 -13.44 9.04
N GLN A 140 9.07 -14.75 9.29
CA GLN A 140 10.11 -15.54 9.97
C GLN A 140 11.37 -15.70 9.10
N ASP A 141 11.21 -15.90 7.78
CA ASP A 141 12.35 -16.02 6.87
C ASP A 141 13.11 -14.70 6.76
N TYR A 142 12.37 -13.57 6.70
CA TYR A 142 12.95 -12.24 6.66
C TYR A 142 13.75 -11.91 7.93
N THR A 143 13.18 -12.14 9.12
CA THR A 143 13.86 -11.88 10.40
C THR A 143 15.06 -12.78 10.60
N ASN A 144 14.95 -14.08 10.29
CA ASN A 144 16.07 -15.02 10.34
C ASN A 144 17.23 -14.59 9.43
N ALA A 145 16.94 -14.03 8.26
CA ALA A 145 17.96 -13.56 7.33
C ALA A 145 18.68 -12.28 7.82
N LEU A 146 17.98 -11.38 8.50
CA LEU A 146 18.56 -10.19 9.14
C LEU A 146 19.36 -10.53 10.40
N GLY A 147 18.86 -11.45 11.21
CA GLY A 147 19.40 -11.82 12.51
C GLY A 147 18.53 -11.35 13.67
N ASP A 148 18.66 -12.06 14.79
CA ASP A 148 17.82 -11.87 15.97
C ASP A 148 17.88 -10.42 16.51
N GLY A 149 16.72 -9.86 16.84
CA GLY A 149 16.61 -8.52 17.44
C GLY A 149 16.81 -7.34 16.48
N MET A 150 17.04 -7.58 15.18
CA MET A 150 17.26 -6.52 14.19
C MET A 150 15.97 -5.83 13.73
N VAL A 151 14.80 -6.44 13.96
CA VAL A 151 13.49 -5.94 13.50
C VAL A 151 12.52 -5.94 14.66
N GLN A 152 11.85 -4.82 14.89
CA GLN A 152 10.76 -4.74 15.86
C GLN A 152 9.41 -4.85 15.14
N GLN A 153 8.67 -5.94 15.42
CA GLN A 153 7.37 -6.15 14.79
C GLN A 153 6.40 -5.02 15.16
N GLY A 154 5.81 -4.40 14.16
CA GLY A 154 4.79 -3.37 14.33
C GLY A 154 5.34 -1.94 14.43
N ASP A 155 6.66 -1.75 14.56
CA ASP A 155 7.27 -0.42 14.59
C ASP A 155 7.50 0.10 13.17
N LEU A 156 6.61 0.96 12.68
CA LEU A 156 6.75 1.57 11.34
C LEU A 156 7.93 2.56 11.24
N THR A 157 8.49 3.01 12.37
CA THR A 157 9.68 3.86 12.36
C THR A 157 10.96 3.07 12.10
N ASP A 158 10.95 1.76 12.37
CA ASP A 158 12.05 0.86 12.05
C ASP A 158 12.11 0.65 10.53
N PRO A 159 13.19 1.08 9.86
CA PRO A 159 13.31 0.95 8.42
C PRO A 159 13.30 -0.50 7.96
N TYR A 160 13.71 -1.47 8.79
CA TYR A 160 13.65 -2.88 8.41
C TYR A 160 12.23 -3.43 8.45
N TYR A 161 11.43 -3.04 9.45
CA TYR A 161 10.04 -3.43 9.51
C TYR A 161 9.22 -2.71 8.43
N PHE A 162 9.51 -1.44 8.16
CA PHE A 162 8.91 -0.67 7.06
C PHE A 162 9.19 -1.32 5.68
N ASP A 163 10.44 -1.70 5.41
CA ASP A 163 10.82 -2.41 4.18
C ASP A 163 10.00 -3.68 3.99
N PHE A 164 9.91 -4.49 5.05
CA PHE A 164 9.17 -5.75 5.06
C PHE A 164 7.66 -5.57 4.87
N ILE A 165 7.04 -4.66 5.63
CA ILE A 165 5.59 -4.50 5.60
C ILE A 165 5.12 -3.82 4.32
N SER A 166 5.91 -2.89 3.77
CA SER A 166 5.64 -2.28 2.46
C SER A 166 5.84 -3.28 1.33
N PHE A 167 6.84 -4.17 1.41
CA PHE A 167 6.97 -5.31 0.50
C PHE A 167 5.72 -6.18 0.51
N ALA A 168 5.28 -6.63 1.68
CA ALA A 168 4.10 -7.48 1.79
C ALA A 168 2.87 -6.79 1.19
N GLN A 169 2.70 -5.49 1.43
CA GLN A 169 1.58 -4.70 0.91
C GLN A 169 1.63 -4.63 -0.61
N TYR A 170 2.77 -4.25 -1.19
CA TYR A 170 2.92 -4.15 -2.65
C TYR A 170 2.89 -5.51 -3.34
N TYR A 171 3.35 -6.58 -2.69
CA TYR A 171 3.21 -7.93 -3.21
C TYR A 171 1.73 -8.34 -3.32
N THR A 172 0.94 -8.06 -2.28
CA THR A 172 -0.52 -8.26 -2.33
C THR A 172 -1.17 -7.38 -3.39
N ILE A 173 -0.86 -6.07 -3.44
CA ILE A 173 -1.42 -5.15 -4.43
C ILE A 173 -1.12 -5.64 -5.85
N ASN A 174 0.13 -6.03 -6.15
CA ASN A 174 0.49 -6.53 -7.48
C ASN A 174 -0.33 -7.75 -7.85
N ARG A 175 -0.54 -8.69 -6.92
CA ARG A 175 -1.38 -9.86 -7.16
C ARG A 175 -2.81 -9.46 -7.53
N GLU A 176 -3.44 -8.57 -6.76
CA GLU A 176 -4.83 -8.17 -7.01
C GLU A 176 -4.97 -7.36 -8.31
N LEU A 177 -3.99 -6.53 -8.65
CA LEU A 177 -4.04 -5.72 -9.88
C LEU A 177 -3.73 -6.53 -11.15
N THR A 178 -2.98 -7.62 -11.06
CA THR A 178 -2.54 -8.41 -12.23
C THR A 178 -3.41 -9.63 -12.52
N GLN A 179 -4.20 -10.10 -11.55
CA GLN A 179 -5.05 -11.29 -11.71
C GLN A 179 -6.44 -10.96 -12.29
N TYR A 180 -6.50 -10.12 -13.32
CA TYR A 180 -7.72 -9.72 -14.02
C TYR A 180 -8.88 -9.37 -13.05
N PRO A 181 -8.73 -8.30 -12.25
CA PRO A 181 -9.70 -7.97 -11.22
C PRO A 181 -11.10 -7.74 -11.81
N PRO A 182 -12.16 -8.25 -11.15
CA PRO A 182 -13.53 -8.12 -11.65
C PRO A 182 -14.01 -6.67 -11.56
N PHE A 183 -14.89 -6.27 -12.47
CA PHE A 183 -15.54 -4.96 -12.45
C PHE A 183 -16.63 -4.84 -11.38
N VAL A 184 -17.19 -5.96 -10.95
CA VAL A 184 -18.28 -6.04 -9.97
C VAL A 184 -17.98 -7.19 -9.04
N PHE A 185 -18.02 -6.95 -7.73
CA PHE A 185 -17.83 -7.97 -6.71
C PHE A 185 -18.65 -7.65 -5.46
N GLN A 186 -18.62 -8.54 -4.48
CA GLN A 186 -19.25 -8.33 -3.17
C GLN A 186 -18.18 -8.15 -2.10
N GLU A 187 -18.39 -7.19 -1.21
CA GLU A 187 -17.53 -6.90 -0.08
C GLU A 187 -18.36 -6.91 1.21
N MET A 188 -17.76 -7.36 2.31
CA MET A 188 -18.37 -7.28 3.63
C MET A 188 -18.06 -5.93 4.29
N GLN A 189 -19.07 -5.08 4.46
CA GLN A 189 -18.94 -3.78 5.11
C GLN A 189 -19.66 -3.76 6.47
N PRO A 190 -19.16 -3.00 7.46
CA PRO A 190 -19.85 -2.85 8.73
C PRO A 190 -21.21 -2.15 8.51
N SER A 191 -22.28 -2.75 9.03
CA SER A 191 -23.61 -2.17 9.06
C SER A 191 -23.61 -0.88 9.87
N ALA A 192 -24.29 0.14 9.38
CA ALA A 192 -24.57 1.37 10.12
C ALA A 192 -25.46 1.11 11.34
N GLU A 193 -26.20 -0.01 11.36
CA GLU A 193 -27.00 -0.45 12.50
C GLU A 193 -26.11 -1.23 13.48
N GLN A 194 -25.72 -0.56 14.57
CA GLN A 194 -25.14 -1.24 15.72
C GLN A 194 -26.23 -2.14 16.36
N THR A 195 -25.89 -3.40 16.59
CA THR A 195 -26.72 -4.22 17.47
C THR A 195 -26.59 -3.71 18.91
N ASP A 196 -27.66 -3.87 19.71
CA ASP A 196 -27.71 -3.48 21.13
C ASP A 196 -26.56 -4.05 21.98
N ASN A 197 -25.82 -5.03 21.46
CA ASN A 197 -24.69 -5.70 22.12
C ASN A 197 -23.31 -5.13 21.73
N GLY A 198 -23.24 -4.01 21.02
CA GLY A 198 -21.98 -3.37 20.60
C GLY A 198 -21.18 -4.17 19.56
N LYS A 199 -21.78 -5.21 18.95
CA LYS A 199 -21.18 -5.96 17.85
C LYS A 199 -21.58 -5.34 16.51
N SER A 200 -20.60 -4.97 15.71
CA SER A 200 -20.80 -4.57 14.32
C SER A 200 -21.27 -5.79 13.51
N ASN A 201 -22.47 -5.71 12.94
CA ASN A 201 -22.90 -6.67 11.92
C ASN A 201 -22.17 -6.34 10.61
N PHE A 202 -21.77 -7.35 9.84
CA PHE A 202 -21.22 -7.14 8.51
C PHE A 202 -22.26 -7.54 7.47
N VAL A 203 -22.47 -6.69 6.46
CA VAL A 203 -23.46 -6.89 5.39
C VAL A 203 -22.73 -6.94 4.05
N PRO A 204 -23.09 -7.87 3.14
CA PRO A 204 -22.54 -7.89 1.80
C PRO A 204 -23.06 -6.68 1.01
N VAL A 205 -22.13 -5.88 0.49
CA VAL A 205 -22.39 -4.74 -0.39
C VAL A 205 -21.82 -5.05 -1.77
N VAL A 206 -22.59 -4.77 -2.82
CA VAL A 206 -22.12 -4.92 -4.20
C VAL A 206 -21.34 -3.68 -4.58
N VAL A 207 -20.04 -3.85 -4.82
CA VAL A 207 -19.14 -2.80 -5.28
C VAL A 207 -19.01 -2.89 -6.80
N ARG A 208 -18.97 -1.73 -7.47
CA ARG A 208 -18.86 -1.62 -8.93
C ARG A 208 -17.80 -0.59 -9.26
N ARG A 209 -16.73 -1.04 -9.93
CA ARG A 209 -15.70 -0.15 -10.42
C ARG A 209 -16.24 0.82 -11.46
N ASP A 210 -15.67 2.02 -11.51
CA ASP A 210 -15.90 2.96 -12.59
C ASP A 210 -15.66 2.27 -13.95
N PRO A 211 -16.65 2.24 -14.85
CA PRO A 211 -16.52 1.59 -16.16
C PRO A 211 -15.48 2.26 -17.07
N SER A 212 -15.09 3.50 -16.79
CA SER A 212 -14.03 4.20 -17.53
C SER A 212 -12.61 3.73 -17.15
N LEU A 213 -12.47 3.05 -16.00
CA LEU A 213 -11.21 2.54 -15.48
C LEU A 213 -11.00 1.09 -15.95
N THR A 214 -10.22 0.92 -17.02
CA THR A 214 -9.86 -0.40 -17.54
C THR A 214 -8.76 -1.06 -16.70
N ASN A 215 -8.57 -2.38 -16.85
CA ASN A 215 -7.55 -3.12 -16.09
C ASN A 215 -6.13 -2.59 -16.35
N GLU A 216 -5.84 -2.14 -17.57
CA GLU A 216 -4.53 -1.58 -17.96
C GLU A 216 -4.25 -0.24 -17.27
N MET A 217 -5.30 0.47 -16.88
CA MET A 217 -5.21 1.76 -16.19
C MET A 217 -5.05 1.62 -14.68
N LEU A 218 -5.24 0.44 -14.08
CA LEU A 218 -5.22 0.30 -12.62
C LEU A 218 -3.86 0.64 -12.01
N ILE A 219 -2.77 0.11 -12.56
CA ILE A 219 -1.40 0.36 -12.08
C ILE A 219 -1.00 1.84 -12.21
N PRO A 220 -1.17 2.51 -13.37
CA PRO A 220 -0.85 3.92 -13.48
C PRO A 220 -1.77 4.79 -12.59
N THR A 221 -3.06 4.48 -12.49
CA THR A 221 -3.99 5.23 -11.60
C THR A 221 -3.64 5.04 -10.13
N HIS A 222 -3.28 3.82 -9.69
CA HIS A 222 -2.77 3.56 -8.34
C HIS A 222 -1.57 4.44 -8.05
N SER A 223 -0.59 4.44 -8.96
CA SER A 223 0.66 5.20 -8.80
C SER A 223 0.41 6.70 -8.70
N SER A 224 -0.49 7.25 -9.53
CA SER A 224 -0.85 8.69 -9.48
C SER A 224 -1.61 9.05 -8.20
N LYS A 225 -2.55 8.21 -7.75
CA LYS A 225 -3.27 8.42 -6.48
C LYS A 225 -2.32 8.44 -5.28
N VAL A 226 -1.38 7.49 -5.22
CA VAL A 226 -0.34 7.45 -4.18
C VAL A 226 0.54 8.71 -4.22
N GLY A 227 1.02 9.08 -5.42
CA GLY A 227 1.82 10.29 -5.60
C GLY A 227 1.09 11.55 -5.16
N SER A 228 -0.19 11.68 -5.52
CA SER A 228 -1.06 12.79 -5.12
C SER A 228 -1.22 12.88 -3.61
N ALA A 229 -1.60 11.77 -2.96
CA ALA A 229 -1.81 11.75 -1.51
C ALA A 229 -0.53 12.14 -0.73
N ILE A 230 0.64 11.70 -1.21
CA ILE A 230 1.93 12.07 -0.61
C ILE A 230 2.19 13.57 -0.80
N LEU A 231 2.07 14.08 -2.01
CA LEU A 231 2.31 15.50 -2.29
C LEU A 231 1.35 16.40 -1.51
N ASP A 232 0.06 16.10 -1.52
CA ASP A 232 -0.97 16.89 -0.84
C ASP A 232 -0.66 16.96 0.66
N ARG A 233 -0.30 15.83 1.27
CA ARG A 233 0.05 15.80 2.69
C ARG A 233 1.35 16.55 3.00
N LEU A 234 2.35 16.47 2.13
CA LEU A 234 3.59 17.23 2.28
C LEU A 234 3.36 18.74 2.10
N GLU A 235 2.50 19.15 1.17
CA GLU A 235 2.10 20.54 0.98
C GLU A 235 1.29 21.07 2.18
N GLU A 236 0.36 20.28 2.71
CA GLU A 236 -0.39 20.62 3.92
C GLU A 236 0.54 20.81 5.13
N THR A 237 1.53 19.93 5.28
CA THR A 237 2.43 19.93 6.44
C THR A 237 3.53 20.98 6.35
N PHE A 238 4.10 21.19 5.16
CA PHE A 238 5.29 22.02 4.96
C PHE A 238 5.05 23.27 4.09
N GLY A 239 3.86 23.48 3.54
CA GLY A 239 3.56 24.54 2.57
C GLY A 239 3.81 25.97 3.07
N ASP A 240 3.66 26.18 4.38
CA ASP A 240 3.90 27.46 5.06
C ASP A 240 5.31 27.57 5.68
N THR A 241 6.16 26.57 5.45
CA THR A 241 7.54 26.52 5.98
C THR A 241 8.57 26.85 4.89
N GLU A 242 9.82 27.09 5.29
CA GLU A 242 10.96 27.25 4.36
C GLU A 242 11.27 25.97 3.57
N SER A 243 10.77 24.82 4.05
CA SER A 243 10.92 23.51 3.42
C SER A 243 9.85 23.21 2.38
N ARG A 244 8.94 24.16 2.08
CA ARG A 244 7.88 23.97 1.08
C ARG A 244 8.44 23.57 -0.29
N ILE A 245 7.68 22.73 -0.98
CA ILE A 245 7.93 22.44 -2.39
C ILE A 245 7.65 23.73 -3.19
N PRO A 246 8.56 24.17 -4.07
CA PRO A 246 8.34 25.34 -4.92
C PRO A 246 7.04 25.21 -5.71
N ARG A 247 6.20 26.26 -5.69
CA ARG A 247 5.00 26.32 -6.52
C ARG A 247 5.42 26.50 -7.97
N LEU A 248 5.19 25.48 -8.78
CA LEU A 248 5.52 25.48 -10.20
C LEU A 248 4.36 26.09 -10.99
N GLY A 249 4.68 26.91 -11.99
CA GLY A 249 3.71 27.34 -13.00
C GLY A 249 3.38 26.22 -13.98
N ILE A 250 2.57 26.51 -14.99
CA ILE A 250 2.34 25.57 -16.10
C ILE A 250 3.61 25.51 -16.95
N ARG A 251 4.12 24.30 -17.16
CA ARG A 251 5.30 24.00 -17.97
C ARG A 251 6.54 24.83 -17.55
N PRO A 252 7.05 24.64 -16.32
CA PRO A 252 8.26 25.32 -15.85
C PRO A 252 9.48 24.90 -16.68
N ASP A 253 10.53 25.70 -16.59
CA ASP A 253 11.84 25.36 -17.15
C ASP A 253 12.48 24.16 -16.41
N PRO A 254 13.45 23.47 -17.03
CA PRO A 254 14.08 22.30 -16.42
C PRO A 254 14.73 22.54 -15.06
N ALA A 255 15.31 23.73 -14.84
CA ALA A 255 16.02 24.03 -13.59
C ALA A 255 15.02 24.26 -12.44
N SER A 256 13.91 24.93 -12.69
CA SER A 256 12.81 25.07 -11.73
C SER A 256 12.23 23.72 -11.33
N LEU A 257 12.05 22.82 -12.31
CA LEU A 257 11.56 21.46 -12.04
C LEU A 257 12.58 20.64 -11.22
N LEU A 258 13.88 20.71 -11.56
CA LEU A 258 14.94 20.09 -10.76
C LEU A 258 14.93 20.59 -9.31
N SER A 259 14.82 21.90 -9.10
CA SER A 259 14.75 22.50 -7.77
C SER A 259 13.58 21.96 -6.96
N ALA A 260 12.42 21.75 -7.60
CA ALA A 260 11.25 21.17 -6.93
C ALA A 260 11.45 19.68 -6.59
N ILE A 261 12.03 18.90 -7.50
CA ILE A 261 12.40 17.50 -7.26
C ILE A 261 13.40 17.39 -6.10
N GLN A 262 14.42 18.25 -6.06
CA GLN A 262 15.40 18.30 -4.98
C GLN A 262 14.75 18.65 -3.63
N LYS A 263 13.79 19.58 -3.61
CA LYS A 263 13.04 19.92 -2.39
C LYS A 263 12.17 18.76 -1.91
N LEU A 264 11.47 18.09 -2.82
CA LEU A 264 10.69 16.87 -2.51
C LEU A 264 11.59 15.75 -1.96
N LEU A 265 12.73 15.49 -2.60
CA LEU A 265 13.73 14.55 -2.13
C LEU A 265 14.22 14.89 -0.71
N ASN A 266 14.52 16.17 -0.45
CA ASN A 266 14.95 16.61 0.88
C ASN A 266 13.90 16.35 1.95
N LEU A 267 12.61 16.54 1.65
CA LEU A 267 11.53 16.18 2.59
C LEU A 267 11.51 14.68 2.90
N PHE A 268 11.72 13.82 1.91
CA PHE A 268 11.86 12.37 2.14
C PHE A 268 13.08 12.05 3.03
N LEU A 269 14.23 12.69 2.78
CA LEU A 269 15.46 12.47 3.55
C LEU A 269 15.34 12.96 5.01
N ILE A 270 14.69 14.10 5.23
CA ILE A 270 14.44 14.66 6.57
C ILE A 270 13.51 13.74 7.37
N ASN A 271 12.51 13.14 6.71
CA ASN A 271 11.60 12.17 7.32
C ASN A 271 12.20 10.75 7.44
N GLY A 272 13.49 10.58 7.14
CA GLY A 272 14.22 9.34 7.37
C GLY A 272 14.04 8.27 6.29
N TYR A 273 13.50 8.61 5.13
CA TYR A 273 13.24 7.63 4.06
C TYR A 273 14.50 6.96 3.51
N ALA A 274 15.62 7.67 3.46
CA ALA A 274 16.90 7.14 3.02
C ALA A 274 18.04 7.79 3.82
N PHE A 275 19.23 7.19 3.75
CA PHE A 275 20.41 7.70 4.46
C PHE A 275 20.98 8.96 3.79
N LYS A 276 21.05 8.94 2.46
CA LYS A 276 21.47 10.05 1.60
C LYS A 276 20.68 9.99 0.30
N GLY A 277 20.52 11.12 -0.36
CA GLY A 277 20.06 11.14 -1.73
C GLY A 277 20.59 12.35 -2.49
N ASP A 278 20.52 12.27 -3.81
CA ASP A 278 20.83 13.38 -4.71
C ASP A 278 19.91 13.33 -5.93
N ALA A 279 19.65 14.49 -6.53
CA ALA A 279 18.88 14.61 -7.76
C ALA A 279 19.62 15.52 -8.73
N VAL A 280 19.94 14.98 -9.89
CA VAL A 280 20.71 15.63 -10.95
C VAL A 280 19.97 15.60 -12.28
N MET A 281 20.21 16.62 -13.09
CA MET A 281 19.71 16.70 -14.46
C MET A 281 20.82 16.25 -15.41
N SER A 282 20.56 15.21 -16.21
CA SER A 282 21.57 14.58 -17.07
C SER A 282 21.67 15.23 -18.46
N SER A 283 20.56 15.78 -18.96
CA SER A 283 20.47 16.37 -20.31
C SER A 283 19.64 17.66 -20.27
N PRO A 284 20.25 18.82 -20.02
CA PRO A 284 19.54 20.09 -20.04
C PRO A 284 19.09 20.43 -21.47
N THR A 285 17.79 20.70 -21.63
CA THR A 285 17.18 21.17 -22.88
C THR A 285 16.61 22.57 -22.71
N ALA A 286 16.31 23.28 -23.80
CA ALA A 286 15.73 24.64 -23.72
C ALA A 286 14.31 24.65 -23.10
N THR A 287 13.58 23.53 -23.24
CA THR A 287 12.31 23.25 -22.58
C THR A 287 12.47 22.01 -21.71
N ALA A 288 11.59 21.76 -20.74
CA ALA A 288 11.73 20.54 -19.91
C ALA A 288 11.46 19.24 -20.69
N VAL A 289 10.84 19.31 -21.88
CA VAL A 289 10.59 18.13 -22.73
C VAL A 289 11.91 17.55 -23.24
N GLY A 290 12.10 16.24 -23.08
CA GLY A 290 13.34 15.55 -23.38
C GLY A 290 14.42 15.68 -22.30
N THR A 291 14.17 16.43 -21.22
CA THR A 291 15.06 16.46 -20.06
C THR A 291 14.96 15.15 -19.27
N ASN A 292 16.14 14.63 -18.89
CA ASN A 292 16.28 13.47 -18.02
C ASN A 292 16.71 13.90 -16.62
N TYR A 293 15.92 13.53 -15.62
CA TYR A 293 16.23 13.66 -14.20
C TYR A 293 16.65 12.30 -13.65
N HIS A 294 17.74 12.29 -12.90
CA HIS A 294 18.25 11.10 -12.23
C HIS A 294 18.29 11.37 -10.73
N VAL A 295 17.57 10.57 -9.96
CA VAL A 295 17.53 10.64 -8.50
C VAL A 295 18.20 9.38 -7.95
N THR A 296 19.13 9.54 -7.03
CA THR A 296 19.80 8.43 -6.36
C THR A 296 19.52 8.49 -4.88
N LEU A 297 19.10 7.38 -4.29
CA LEU A 297 18.91 7.19 -2.86
C LEU A 297 19.87 6.13 -2.35
N GLN A 298 20.56 6.40 -1.26
CA GLN A 298 21.42 5.45 -0.57
C GLN A 298 20.67 4.85 0.63
N ALA A 299 20.60 3.52 0.67
CA ALA A 299 19.93 2.74 1.71
C ALA A 299 18.49 3.22 2.02
N PRO A 300 17.59 3.27 1.02
CA PRO A 300 16.20 3.64 1.23
C PRO A 300 15.47 2.64 2.15
N ALA A 301 14.35 3.09 2.71
CA ALA A 301 13.50 2.31 3.60
C ALA A 301 12.82 1.11 2.92
N ILE A 302 12.86 1.04 1.59
CA ILE A 302 12.20 0.02 0.74
C ILE A 302 13.21 -0.87 -0.01
N LEU A 303 14.49 -0.85 0.39
CA LEU A 303 15.59 -1.40 -0.38
C LEU A 303 15.45 -2.89 -0.72
N TRP A 304 15.09 -3.72 0.27
CA TRP A 304 14.96 -5.16 0.05
C TRP A 304 13.66 -5.47 -0.69
N GLY A 305 12.54 -4.90 -0.26
CA GLY A 305 11.23 -5.11 -0.82
C GLY A 305 11.17 -4.72 -2.30
N GLY A 306 11.72 -3.56 -2.64
CA GLY A 306 11.84 -3.10 -4.02
C GLY A 306 12.65 -4.05 -4.90
N ARG A 307 13.76 -4.58 -4.39
CA ARG A 307 14.58 -5.59 -5.12
C ARG A 307 13.83 -6.88 -5.36
N VAL A 308 13.13 -7.38 -4.34
CA VAL A 308 12.37 -8.62 -4.47
C VAL A 308 11.30 -8.44 -5.55
N LEU A 309 10.49 -7.38 -5.46
CA LEU A 309 9.44 -7.09 -6.44
C LEU A 309 10.01 -6.93 -7.86
N GLN A 310 11.13 -6.21 -8.01
CA GLN A 310 11.81 -6.06 -9.30
C GLN A 310 12.34 -7.39 -9.84
N SER A 311 12.99 -8.21 -8.99
CA SER A 311 13.53 -9.52 -9.40
C SER A 311 12.44 -10.52 -9.80
N GLU A 312 11.23 -10.34 -9.27
CA GLU A 312 10.06 -11.14 -9.61
C GLU A 312 9.27 -10.59 -10.80
N GLY A 313 9.71 -9.48 -11.41
CA GLY A 313 9.05 -8.88 -12.56
C GLY A 313 7.68 -8.29 -12.24
N GLN A 314 7.46 -7.86 -10.99
CA GLN A 314 6.19 -7.25 -10.59
C GLN A 314 6.00 -5.90 -11.28
N PRO A 315 4.83 -5.63 -11.91
CA PRO A 315 4.64 -4.44 -12.74
C PRO A 315 4.44 -3.15 -11.94
N LEU A 316 3.86 -3.23 -10.73
CA LEU A 316 3.78 -2.10 -9.81
C LEU A 316 5.00 -2.11 -8.87
N SER A 317 5.86 -1.11 -9.01
CA SER A 317 7.01 -0.91 -8.14
C SER A 317 6.61 -0.35 -6.78
N ASN A 318 7.35 -0.70 -5.72
CA ASN A 318 7.24 -0.09 -4.40
C ASN A 318 8.15 1.15 -4.31
N ASP A 319 7.88 2.22 -5.05
CA ASP A 319 8.70 3.45 -5.09
C ASP A 319 7.91 4.74 -4.79
N PHE A 320 7.78 5.06 -3.49
CA PHE A 320 7.01 6.23 -3.05
C PHE A 320 7.53 7.56 -3.60
N LEU A 321 8.85 7.75 -3.66
CA LEU A 321 9.44 8.99 -4.19
C LEU A 321 9.18 9.15 -5.68
N LEU A 322 9.31 8.08 -6.47
CA LEU A 322 9.03 8.15 -7.90
C LEU A 322 7.57 8.56 -8.16
N LYS A 323 6.63 7.96 -7.44
CA LYS A 323 5.19 8.29 -7.57
C LYS A 323 4.92 9.76 -7.27
N ALA A 324 5.51 10.29 -6.20
CA ALA A 324 5.39 11.71 -5.86
C ALA A 324 6.07 12.63 -6.90
N VAL A 325 7.24 12.25 -7.43
CA VAL A 325 7.93 13.01 -8.49
C VAL A 325 7.12 13.03 -9.79
N ALA A 326 6.58 11.87 -10.20
CA ALA A 326 5.77 11.75 -11.40
C ALA A 326 4.50 12.61 -11.31
N GLU A 327 3.85 12.63 -10.14
CA GLU A 327 2.68 13.48 -9.90
C GLU A 327 3.05 14.98 -9.90
N LEU A 328 4.17 15.37 -9.29
CA LEU A 328 4.64 16.76 -9.29
C LEU A 328 4.87 17.27 -10.73
N ILE A 329 5.46 16.42 -11.57
CA ILE A 329 5.65 16.69 -13.01
C ILE A 329 4.30 16.78 -13.73
N GLY A 330 3.38 15.86 -13.43
CA GLY A 330 2.02 15.84 -13.96
C GLY A 330 1.26 17.14 -13.67
N ARG A 331 1.25 17.58 -12.41
CA ARG A 331 0.65 18.85 -11.96
C ARG A 331 1.28 20.08 -12.61
N SER A 332 2.55 19.97 -13.01
CA SER A 332 3.25 21.01 -13.76
C SER A 332 2.92 21.03 -15.25
N GLY A 333 2.02 20.17 -15.73
CA GLY A 333 1.55 20.15 -17.13
C GLY A 333 2.44 19.37 -18.11
N TYR A 334 3.31 18.50 -17.58
CA TYR A 334 4.16 17.61 -18.35
C TYR A 334 3.70 16.15 -18.22
N ARG A 335 4.09 15.31 -19.18
CA ARG A 335 4.03 13.85 -19.05
C ARG A 335 5.44 13.33 -18.84
N CYS A 336 5.56 12.17 -18.22
CA CYS A 336 6.86 11.54 -18.06
C CYS A 336 6.80 10.03 -18.26
N THR A 337 7.95 9.48 -18.60
CA THR A 337 8.26 8.06 -18.46
C THR A 337 9.28 7.91 -17.35
N SER A 338 9.20 6.82 -16.60
CA SER A 338 10.05 6.62 -15.45
C SER A 338 10.44 5.17 -15.25
N SER A 339 11.54 4.96 -14.55
CA SER A 339 12.00 3.64 -14.15
C SER A 339 12.75 3.73 -12.82
N THR A 340 12.68 2.65 -12.06
CA THR A 340 13.41 2.48 -10.79
C THR A 340 14.30 1.26 -10.92
N LYS A 341 15.55 1.37 -10.50
CA LYS A 341 16.53 0.29 -10.46
C LYS A 341 17.18 0.24 -9.09
N PHE A 342 17.34 -0.96 -8.55
CA PHE A 342 18.09 -1.16 -7.32
C PHE A 342 19.48 -1.70 -7.64
N ASP A 343 20.52 -0.96 -7.25
CA ASP A 343 21.92 -1.37 -7.44
C ASP A 343 22.68 -1.37 -6.11
N GLY A 344 23.22 -2.52 -5.72
CA GLY A 344 24.12 -2.64 -4.56
C GLY A 344 23.48 -2.31 -3.21
N VAL A 345 23.44 -1.03 -2.82
CA VAL A 345 22.74 -0.50 -1.63
C VAL A 345 21.91 0.74 -1.94
N SER A 346 21.75 1.04 -3.22
CA SER A 346 21.14 2.26 -3.73
C SER A 346 19.88 1.94 -4.53
N GLU A 347 19.04 2.96 -4.65
CA GLU A 347 17.91 3.03 -5.56
C GLU A 347 18.16 4.18 -6.53
N GLU A 348 18.03 3.90 -7.82
CA GLU A 348 18.21 4.84 -8.92
C GLU A 348 16.87 5.02 -9.60
N ILE A 349 16.35 6.25 -9.60
CA ILE A 349 15.10 6.63 -10.24
C ILE A 349 15.46 7.52 -11.42
N THR A 350 15.05 7.09 -12.62
CA THR A 350 15.20 7.90 -13.83
C THR A 350 13.83 8.37 -14.27
N VAL A 351 13.69 9.67 -14.53
CA VAL A 351 12.46 10.28 -15.05
C VAL A 351 12.78 11.09 -16.30
N THR A 352 12.12 10.77 -17.40
CA THR A 352 12.25 11.43 -18.69
C THR A 352 10.95 12.16 -19.01
N ILE A 353 11.02 13.46 -19.26
CA ILE A 353 9.85 14.26 -19.65
C ILE A 353 9.55 14.06 -21.13
N ILE A 354 8.28 13.84 -21.47
CA ILE A 354 7.79 13.61 -22.85
C ILE A 354 6.81 14.68 -23.31
#